data_AF-A0A0D2J1X1-F1
#
_entry.id   AF-A0A0D2J1X1-F1
#
_cell.length_a   1.000
_cell.length_b   1.000
_cell.length_c   1.000
_cell.angle_alpha   90.00
_cell.angle_beta   90.00
_cell.angle_gamma   90.00
#
_symmetry.space_group_name_H-M   'P 1'
#
loop_
_entity.id
_entity.type
_entity.pdbx_description
1 polymer ?
#
loop_
_entity_poly.entity_id
_entity_poly.type
_entity_poly.pdbx_seq_one_letter_code
_entity_poly.pdbx_strand_id
1 'polypeptide(L)'
;MAPIAISETIDLAPSHIPEPTLYQPATFDPQKHLCYQTPEQIITFEELGLNPKTATSSVAITSPFPLLTLEGVRELRADIFRREVVGKYGSVKYPGVYRIRGYGPDAPFTYALWRSEAVRQACSAAAGTELEIIYDYEIGQLNVQLPADIDKNAPITENLPPAVPPKNSSPLEDGPAPESEGKALVSAWHNDSYPWVCVLMLSDPVGMKGGETALRTGDQSIMKVKPPGMGYAVMMQGGSINHAALPCLGSGERISFVTSFRPRDPTLLDSSSLRTVRPISDLDELYRQWTSYRLDVVSQRAALKKKELDRRGRSADEIRQMVNDWVQEQVEYLQNTVKEMM
;
A
#
# COMPACT_ATOMS: atom_id res chain seq x y z
N MET A 1 61.43 -33.38 45.21
CA MET A 1 60.09 -33.31 44.57
C MET A 1 59.45 -31.99 44.97
N ALA A 2 59.35 -31.06 44.01
CA ALA A 2 58.36 -29.98 43.96
C ALA A 2 58.44 -29.42 42.52
N PRO A 3 57.37 -29.46 41.71
CA PRO A 3 57.40 -28.90 40.38
C PRO A 3 57.11 -27.39 40.43
N ILE A 4 57.84 -26.62 39.63
CA ILE A 4 57.59 -25.20 39.37
C ILE A 4 56.48 -25.13 38.31
N ALA A 5 55.31 -24.62 38.69
CA ALA A 5 54.22 -24.32 37.77
C ALA A 5 54.43 -22.93 37.18
N ILE A 6 54.60 -22.85 35.85
CA ILE A 6 54.64 -21.61 35.09
C ILE A 6 53.18 -21.30 34.73
N SER A 7 52.62 -20.24 35.32
CA SER A 7 51.28 -19.74 35.00
C SER A 7 51.40 -18.75 33.84
N GLU A 8 51.16 -19.19 32.62
CA GLU A 8 50.90 -18.29 31.49
C GLU A 8 49.46 -17.77 31.60
N THR A 9 49.30 -16.57 32.14
CA THR A 9 48.07 -15.80 31.99
C THR A 9 48.02 -15.27 30.56
N ILE A 10 47.20 -15.90 29.71
CA ILE A 10 46.84 -15.39 28.40
C ILE A 10 45.90 -14.20 28.62
N ASP A 11 46.40 -13.00 28.35
CA ASP A 11 45.63 -11.77 28.38
C ASP A 11 44.74 -11.73 27.13
N LEU A 12 43.49 -12.18 27.27
CA LEU A 12 42.48 -12.10 26.22
C LEU A 12 42.02 -10.64 26.11
N ALA A 13 42.48 -9.96 25.06
CA ALA A 13 42.00 -8.62 24.71
C ALA A 13 40.46 -8.60 24.67
N PRO A 14 39.79 -7.56 25.20
CA PRO A 14 38.35 -7.50 25.22
C PRO A 14 37.82 -7.55 23.79
N SER A 15 36.99 -8.56 23.51
CA SER A 15 36.24 -8.69 22.27
C SER A 15 35.47 -7.40 22.03
N HIS A 16 35.87 -6.64 21.03
CA HIS A 16 35.14 -5.45 20.59
C HIS A 16 33.82 -5.93 19.98
N ILE A 17 32.76 -5.98 20.79
CA ILE A 17 31.40 -6.12 20.29
C ILE A 17 31.16 -4.83 19.49
N PRO A 18 30.96 -4.89 18.16
CA PRO A 18 30.66 -3.69 17.40
C PRO A 18 29.39 -3.08 17.98
N GLU A 19 29.44 -1.80 18.36
CA GLU A 19 28.21 -1.06 18.66
C GLU A 19 27.27 -1.19 17.44
N PRO A 20 25.96 -1.34 17.65
CA PRO A 20 25.03 -1.41 16.54
C PRO A 20 25.17 -0.12 15.72
N THR A 21 25.63 -0.26 14.47
CA THR A 21 25.71 0.85 13.53
C THR A 21 24.33 1.51 13.46
N LEU A 22 24.23 2.73 13.97
CA LEU A 22 23.01 3.53 13.90
C LEU A 22 22.58 3.63 12.45
N TYR A 23 21.35 3.22 12.15
CA TYR A 23 20.77 3.36 10.83
C TYR A 23 20.88 4.80 10.35
N GLN A 24 21.48 4.99 9.17
CA GLN A 24 21.56 6.28 8.50
C GLN A 24 20.63 6.22 7.28
N PRO A 25 19.46 6.86 7.32
CA PRO A 25 18.53 6.82 6.20
C PRO A 25 19.11 7.49 4.98
N ALA A 26 19.00 6.83 3.83
CA ALA A 26 19.23 7.49 2.55
C ALA A 26 18.23 8.65 2.38
N THR A 27 18.67 9.71 1.71
CA THR A 27 17.76 10.79 1.30
C THR A 27 17.07 10.38 0.01
N PHE A 28 15.74 10.44 0.00
CA PHE A 28 14.98 10.17 -1.21
C PHE A 28 15.27 11.23 -2.29
N ASP A 29 15.82 10.77 -3.41
CA ASP A 29 16.07 11.50 -4.64
C ASP A 29 15.24 10.90 -5.79
N PRO A 30 14.25 11.63 -6.35
CA PRO A 30 13.45 11.15 -7.47
C PRO A 30 14.27 10.71 -8.68
N GLN A 31 15.42 11.34 -8.97
CA GLN A 31 16.23 11.03 -10.15
C GLN A 31 16.98 9.70 -10.02
N LYS A 32 17.23 9.25 -8.79
CA LYS A 32 17.93 7.99 -8.51
C LYS A 32 16.96 6.84 -8.23
N HIS A 33 15.89 7.14 -7.50
CA HIS A 33 15.04 6.10 -6.94
C HIS A 33 13.77 5.83 -7.76
N LEU A 34 13.36 6.74 -8.65
CA LEU A 34 12.21 6.54 -9.55
C LEU A 34 12.66 6.19 -10.96
N CYS A 35 11.90 5.32 -11.61
CA CYS A 35 12.03 5.00 -13.04
C CYS A 35 10.67 4.89 -13.71
N TYR A 36 9.73 5.75 -13.31
CA TYR A 36 8.36 5.72 -13.81
C TYR A 36 8.31 5.67 -15.34
N GLN A 37 7.55 4.71 -15.86
CA GLN A 37 7.09 4.69 -17.24
C GLN A 37 5.57 4.51 -17.23
N THR A 38 4.89 5.10 -18.20
CA THR A 38 3.44 4.93 -18.34
C THR A 38 3.09 3.45 -18.52
N PRO A 39 1.99 2.96 -17.95
CA PRO A 39 1.50 1.62 -18.25
C PRO A 39 1.30 1.43 -19.76
N GLU A 40 1.70 0.27 -20.26
CA GLU A 40 1.49 -0.11 -21.67
C GLU A 40 0.02 -0.33 -22.00
N GLN A 41 -0.76 -0.80 -21.01
CA GLN A 41 -2.18 -1.06 -21.15
C GLN A 41 -2.94 -0.57 -19.91
N ILE A 42 -4.16 -0.12 -20.16
CA ILE A 42 -5.17 0.15 -19.14
C ILE A 42 -6.36 -0.74 -19.43
N ILE A 43 -6.97 -1.27 -18.37
CA ILE A 43 -8.26 -1.94 -18.43
C ILE A 43 -9.28 -0.97 -17.84
N THR A 44 -10.32 -0.68 -18.60
CA THR A 44 -11.38 0.26 -18.23
C THR A 44 -12.54 -0.44 -17.54
N PHE A 45 -13.40 0.32 -16.84
CA PHE A 45 -14.64 -0.25 -16.29
C PHE A 45 -15.56 -0.79 -17.39
N GLU A 46 -15.59 -0.13 -18.54
CA GLU A 46 -16.38 -0.56 -19.71
C GLU A 46 -15.95 -1.95 -20.20
N GLU A 47 -14.64 -2.18 -20.35
CA GLU A 47 -14.09 -3.49 -20.74
C GLU A 47 -14.34 -4.57 -19.69
N LEU A 48 -14.43 -4.20 -18.41
CA LEU A 48 -14.84 -5.12 -17.34
C LEU A 48 -16.36 -5.32 -17.28
N GLY A 49 -17.16 -4.61 -18.09
CA GLY A 49 -18.62 -4.63 -18.01
C GLY A 49 -19.18 -4.04 -16.72
N LEU A 50 -18.40 -3.21 -16.02
CA LEU A 50 -18.75 -2.59 -14.75
C LEU A 50 -19.16 -1.13 -14.95
N ASN A 51 -20.07 -0.63 -14.11
CA ASN A 51 -20.44 0.80 -14.08
C ASN A 51 -20.64 1.27 -12.63
N PRO A 52 -19.58 1.30 -11.81
CA PRO A 52 -19.71 1.67 -10.42
C PRO A 52 -19.90 3.18 -10.31
N LYS A 53 -20.91 3.60 -9.54
CA LYS A 53 -21.15 5.02 -9.22
C LYS A 53 -19.97 5.68 -8.50
N THR A 54 -19.07 4.87 -7.94
CA THR A 54 -17.85 5.27 -7.24
C THR A 54 -16.63 5.41 -8.15
N ALA A 55 -16.75 5.14 -9.45
CA ALA A 55 -15.66 5.39 -10.41
C ALA A 55 -15.31 6.89 -10.43
N THR A 56 -14.01 7.18 -10.45
CA THR A 56 -13.48 8.56 -10.47
C THR A 56 -12.61 8.81 -11.70
N SER A 57 -12.43 7.78 -12.53
CA SER A 57 -11.81 7.74 -13.85
C SER A 57 -12.45 6.60 -14.65
N SER A 58 -12.21 6.53 -15.96
CA SER A 58 -12.56 5.35 -16.77
C SER A 58 -11.65 4.16 -16.50
N VAL A 59 -10.43 4.40 -16.01
CA VAL A 59 -9.44 3.38 -15.68
C VAL A 59 -9.92 2.57 -14.49
N ALA A 60 -10.03 1.25 -14.67
CA ALA A 60 -10.30 0.32 -13.58
C ALA A 60 -8.98 -0.18 -12.96
N ILE A 61 -8.05 -0.64 -13.81
CA ILE A 61 -6.73 -1.14 -13.40
C ILE A 61 -5.72 -0.98 -14.53
N THR A 62 -4.45 -0.76 -14.21
CA THR A 62 -3.37 -0.70 -15.20
C THR A 62 -2.68 -2.05 -15.37
N SER A 63 -2.03 -2.29 -16.50
CA SER A 63 -0.95 -3.28 -16.53
C SER A 63 0.17 -2.86 -15.56
N PRO A 64 1.01 -3.80 -15.09
CA PRO A 64 2.19 -3.43 -14.32
C PRO A 64 3.07 -2.43 -15.08
N PHE A 65 3.59 -1.43 -14.38
CA PHE A 65 4.48 -0.40 -14.91
C PHE A 65 5.65 -0.17 -13.95
N PRO A 66 6.86 0.15 -14.45
CA PRO A 66 7.99 0.42 -13.58
C PRO A 66 7.74 1.71 -12.80
N LEU A 67 8.05 1.72 -11.50
CA LEU A 67 7.91 2.90 -10.64
C LEU A 67 9.22 3.21 -9.91
N LEU A 68 9.83 2.20 -9.28
CA LEU A 68 11.09 2.34 -8.54
C LEU A 68 12.25 1.65 -9.25
N THR A 69 13.42 2.29 -9.19
CA THR A 69 14.68 1.62 -9.53
C THR A 69 14.99 0.53 -8.50
N LEU A 70 15.94 -0.36 -8.83
CA LEU A 70 16.44 -1.34 -7.86
C LEU A 70 17.06 -0.68 -6.63
N GLU A 71 17.68 0.49 -6.80
CA GLU A 71 18.18 1.31 -5.70
C GLU A 71 17.02 1.82 -4.83
N GLY A 72 15.97 2.36 -5.43
CA GLY A 72 14.77 2.78 -4.71
C GLY A 72 14.11 1.65 -3.92
N VAL A 73 14.03 0.44 -4.49
CA VAL A 73 13.53 -0.76 -3.77
C VAL A 73 14.44 -1.11 -2.59
N ARG A 74 15.76 -1.06 -2.77
CA ARG A 74 16.73 -1.39 -1.72
C ARG A 74 16.63 -0.43 -0.53
N GLU A 75 16.61 0.88 -0.81
CA GLU A 75 16.53 1.90 0.24
C GLU A 75 15.18 1.84 0.98
N LEU A 76 14.08 1.61 0.26
CA LEU A 76 12.77 1.40 0.88
C LEU A 76 12.80 0.19 1.83
N ARG A 77 13.38 -0.93 1.39
CA ARG A 77 13.49 -2.13 2.22
C ARG A 77 14.40 -1.92 3.43
N ALA A 78 15.54 -1.25 3.25
CA ALA A 78 16.46 -0.91 4.33
C ALA A 78 15.80 -0.02 5.38
N ASP A 79 14.90 0.86 4.96
CA ASP A 79 14.20 1.81 5.81
C ASP A 79 13.09 1.17 6.66
N ILE A 80 12.37 0.20 6.10
CA ILE A 80 11.21 -0.42 6.74
C ILE A 80 11.57 -1.67 7.54
N PHE A 81 12.45 -2.52 7.01
CA PHE A 81 12.82 -3.80 7.64
C PHE A 81 13.88 -3.63 8.72
N ARG A 82 13.67 -2.63 9.58
CA ARG A 82 14.45 -2.39 10.79
C ARG A 82 13.74 -2.97 11.99
N ARG A 83 14.51 -3.50 12.94
CA ARG A 83 14.00 -4.19 14.12
C ARG A 83 13.03 -3.32 14.92
N GLU A 84 13.35 -2.04 15.08
CA GLU A 84 12.54 -1.05 15.79
C GLU A 84 11.23 -0.71 15.05
N VAL A 85 11.26 -0.62 13.71
CA VAL A 85 10.06 -0.33 12.91
C VAL A 85 9.14 -1.55 12.89
N VAL A 86 9.67 -2.74 12.56
CA VAL A 86 8.86 -3.97 12.51
C VAL A 86 8.37 -4.37 13.91
N GLY A 87 9.17 -4.15 14.96
CA GLY A 87 8.75 -4.42 16.33
C GLY A 87 7.62 -3.53 16.82
N LYS A 88 7.57 -2.27 16.36
CA LYS A 88 6.54 -1.29 16.77
C LYS A 88 5.28 -1.35 15.91
N TYR A 89 5.42 -1.58 14.60
CA TYR A 89 4.33 -1.44 13.62
C TYR A 89 3.92 -2.76 12.96
N GLY A 90 4.66 -3.84 13.21
CA GLY A 90 4.40 -5.15 12.63
C GLY A 90 3.32 -5.93 13.39
N SER A 91 2.48 -6.68 12.66
CA SER A 91 1.54 -7.63 13.24
C SER A 91 1.44 -8.92 12.42
N VAL A 92 1.49 -10.06 13.11
CA VAL A 92 1.35 -11.39 12.50
C VAL A 92 -0.09 -11.59 12.03
N LYS A 93 -0.26 -12.11 10.81
CA LYS A 93 -1.58 -12.53 10.28
C LYS A 93 -1.77 -14.04 10.46
N TYR A 94 -0.75 -14.83 10.13
CA TYR A 94 -0.64 -16.26 10.36
C TYR A 94 0.85 -16.66 10.23
N PRO A 95 1.28 -17.88 10.62
CA PRO A 95 2.69 -18.26 10.61
C PRO A 95 3.37 -17.98 9.26
N GLY A 96 4.47 -17.21 9.29
CA GLY A 96 5.22 -16.81 8.10
C GLY A 96 4.62 -15.65 7.29
N VAL A 97 3.49 -15.06 7.73
CA VAL A 97 2.88 -13.88 7.09
C VAL A 97 2.56 -12.81 8.12
N TYR A 98 3.08 -11.61 7.88
CA TYR A 98 2.83 -10.45 8.71
C TYR A 98 2.58 -9.21 7.87
N ARG A 99 2.07 -8.17 8.53
CA ARG A 99 1.81 -6.87 7.92
C ARG A 99 2.52 -5.78 8.70
N ILE A 100 2.86 -4.68 8.04
CA ILE A 100 3.40 -3.47 8.67
C ILE A 100 2.57 -2.28 8.17
N ARG A 101 2.13 -1.40 9.07
CA ARG A 101 1.37 -0.19 8.71
C ARG A 101 1.43 0.88 9.80
N GLY A 102 1.17 2.13 9.42
CA GLY A 102 1.12 3.26 10.35
C GLY A 102 2.47 3.75 10.87
N TYR A 103 3.58 3.40 10.21
CA TYR A 103 4.94 3.78 10.63
C TYR A 103 5.26 5.26 10.38
N GLY A 104 4.71 5.85 9.31
CA GLY A 104 4.86 7.28 9.02
C GLY A 104 6.33 7.75 9.06
N PRO A 105 6.64 8.84 9.78
CA PRO A 105 8.00 9.40 9.87
C PRO A 105 9.06 8.47 10.45
N ASP A 106 8.68 7.37 11.13
CA ASP A 106 9.64 6.41 11.66
C ASP A 106 10.34 5.63 10.54
N ALA A 107 9.85 5.67 9.29
CA ALA A 107 10.53 5.22 8.06
C ALA A 107 10.75 6.42 7.11
N PRO A 108 11.78 7.26 7.34
CA PRO A 108 11.94 8.55 6.70
C PRO A 108 12.15 8.50 5.18
N PHE A 109 12.88 7.51 4.65
CA PHE A 109 13.06 7.37 3.20
C PHE A 109 11.71 7.07 2.52
N THR A 110 10.99 6.09 3.07
CA THR A 110 9.69 5.65 2.58
C THR A 110 8.65 6.77 2.68
N TYR A 111 8.63 7.47 3.80
CA TYR A 111 7.74 8.60 4.01
C TYR A 111 8.02 9.73 3.00
N ALA A 112 9.29 10.08 2.77
CA ALA A 112 9.67 11.09 1.78
C ALA A 112 9.35 10.68 0.34
N LEU A 113 9.58 9.40 -0.02
CA LEU A 113 9.24 8.82 -1.32
C LEU A 113 7.76 9.05 -1.65
N TRP A 114 6.86 8.61 -0.78
CA TRP A 114 5.43 8.64 -1.07
C TRP A 114 4.82 10.03 -0.98
N ARG A 115 5.37 10.92 -0.13
CA ARG A 115 4.95 12.33 -0.11
C ARG A 115 5.57 13.18 -1.22
N SER A 116 6.41 12.61 -2.07
CA SER A 116 7.02 13.38 -3.16
C SER A 116 6.02 13.69 -4.26
N GLU A 117 6.13 14.90 -4.82
CA GLU A 117 5.32 15.33 -5.96
C GLU A 117 5.54 14.42 -7.19
N ALA A 118 6.76 13.92 -7.38
CA ALA A 118 7.11 13.03 -8.49
C ALA A 118 6.33 11.69 -8.45
N VAL A 119 6.22 11.06 -7.27
CA VAL A 119 5.41 9.84 -7.11
C VAL A 119 3.92 10.14 -7.28
N ARG A 120 3.43 11.24 -6.70
CA ARG A 120 2.03 11.65 -6.84
C ARG A 120 1.65 11.86 -8.31
N GLN A 121 2.50 12.51 -9.09
CA GLN A 121 2.29 12.72 -10.53
C GLN A 121 2.31 11.41 -11.31
N ALA A 122 3.27 10.50 -11.02
CA ALA A 122 3.33 9.18 -11.65
C ALA A 122 2.05 8.37 -11.41
N CYS A 123 1.56 8.32 -10.16
CA CYS A 123 0.32 7.63 -9.81
C CYS A 123 -0.91 8.29 -10.45
N SER A 124 -0.97 9.62 -10.48
CA SER A 124 -2.09 10.37 -11.11
C SER A 124 -2.15 10.13 -12.62
N ALA A 125 -0.98 10.16 -13.29
CA ALA A 125 -0.87 9.87 -14.71
C ALA A 125 -1.34 8.44 -15.05
N ALA A 126 -0.92 7.45 -14.26
CA ALA A 126 -1.36 6.06 -14.42
C ALA A 126 -2.87 5.86 -14.11
N ALA A 127 -3.45 6.64 -13.20
CA ALA A 127 -4.87 6.58 -12.85
C ALA A 127 -5.79 7.34 -13.85
N GLY A 128 -5.23 8.25 -14.64
CA GLY A 128 -6.01 9.13 -15.52
C GLY A 128 -6.83 10.19 -14.77
N THR A 129 -6.52 10.43 -13.49
CA THR A 129 -7.17 11.45 -12.65
C THR A 129 -6.18 11.97 -11.61
N GLU A 130 -6.33 13.21 -11.16
CA GLU A 130 -5.45 13.77 -10.14
C GLU A 130 -5.70 13.11 -8.79
N LEU A 131 -4.65 12.52 -8.23
CA LEU A 131 -4.70 11.83 -6.94
C LEU A 131 -3.89 12.55 -5.87
N GLU A 132 -4.28 12.29 -4.63
CA GLU A 132 -3.47 12.54 -3.43
C GLU A 132 -3.56 11.35 -2.47
N ILE A 133 -2.51 11.15 -1.68
CA ILE A 133 -2.52 10.14 -0.61
C ILE A 133 -3.67 10.49 0.33
N ILE A 134 -4.42 9.49 0.77
CA ILE A 134 -5.58 9.75 1.61
C ILE A 134 -5.17 10.39 2.96
N TYR A 135 -4.18 9.79 3.64
CA TYR A 135 -3.48 10.31 4.82
C TYR A 135 -2.29 9.41 5.17
N ASP A 136 -1.38 9.90 6.02
CA ASP A 136 -0.07 9.29 6.30
C ASP A 136 -0.14 7.86 6.83
N TYR A 137 -1.18 7.53 7.61
CA TYR A 137 -1.38 6.19 8.17
C TYR A 137 -1.53 5.09 7.09
N GLU A 138 -1.98 5.49 5.90
CA GLU A 138 -2.20 4.62 4.74
C GLU A 138 -1.07 4.72 3.69
N ILE A 139 0.05 5.35 4.07
CA ILE A 139 1.31 5.24 3.32
C ILE A 139 1.84 3.82 3.55
N GLY A 140 1.69 3.00 2.52
CA GLY A 140 2.46 1.78 2.38
C GLY A 140 2.19 0.70 3.40
N GLN A 141 0.98 0.14 3.41
CA GLN A 141 0.76 -1.13 4.08
C GLN A 141 1.58 -2.23 3.39
N LEU A 142 2.50 -2.85 4.14
CA LEU A 142 3.24 -4.01 3.66
C LEU A 142 2.49 -5.28 3.99
N ASN A 143 2.44 -6.19 3.02
CA ASN A 143 2.07 -7.58 3.27
C ASN A 143 3.30 -8.44 2.95
N VAL A 144 3.86 -9.06 3.99
CA VAL A 144 5.10 -9.83 3.90
C VAL A 144 4.77 -11.29 4.07
N GLN A 145 5.12 -12.09 3.07
CA GLN A 145 5.16 -13.54 3.15
C GLN A 145 6.62 -13.98 3.10
N LEU A 146 7.05 -14.66 4.17
CA LEU A 146 8.40 -15.18 4.30
C LEU A 146 8.59 -16.46 3.45
N PRO A 147 9.85 -16.77 3.08
CA PRO A 147 10.23 -18.04 2.48
C PRO A 147 9.75 -19.26 3.28
N ALA A 148 9.61 -20.40 2.60
CA ALA A 148 9.06 -21.62 3.21
C ALA A 148 10.00 -22.27 4.25
N ASP A 149 11.30 -22.06 4.11
CA ASP A 149 12.41 -22.64 4.88
C ASP A 149 12.75 -21.86 6.16
N ILE A 150 12.13 -20.69 6.36
CA ILE A 150 12.29 -19.88 7.56
C ILE A 150 11.46 -20.44 8.72
N ASP A 151 11.98 -20.36 9.95
CA ASP A 151 11.22 -20.67 11.17
C ASP A 151 10.07 -19.66 11.35
N LYS A 152 8.86 -20.12 11.01
CA LYS A 152 7.63 -19.33 11.05
C LYS A 152 7.12 -19.03 12.46
N ASN A 153 7.71 -19.64 13.49
CA ASN A 153 7.36 -19.42 14.89
C ASN A 153 8.26 -18.40 15.59
N ALA A 154 9.40 -18.04 14.98
CA ALA A 154 10.26 -17.01 15.53
C ALA A 154 9.56 -15.62 15.51
N PRO A 155 9.93 -14.71 16.44
CA PRO A 155 9.40 -13.35 16.42
C PRO A 155 9.63 -12.68 15.06
N ILE A 156 8.67 -11.86 14.59
CA ILE A 156 8.75 -11.18 13.29
C ILE A 156 10.00 -10.30 13.15
N THR A 157 10.58 -9.87 14.26
CA THR A 157 11.81 -9.07 14.35
C THR A 157 13.09 -9.86 14.12
N GLU A 158 13.04 -11.20 14.10
CA GLU A 158 14.20 -12.07 13.84
C GLU A 158 14.29 -12.51 12.38
N ASN A 159 13.17 -12.45 11.64
CA ASN A 159 13.08 -12.86 10.23
C ASN A 159 12.81 -11.65 9.31
N LEU A 160 13.68 -10.64 9.40
CA LEU A 160 13.54 -9.41 8.61
C LEU A 160 14.06 -9.63 7.17
N PRO A 161 13.24 -9.33 6.15
CA PRO A 161 13.70 -9.30 4.77
C PRO A 161 14.93 -8.39 4.59
N PRO A 162 15.97 -8.84 3.87
CA PRO A 162 17.18 -8.03 3.68
C PRO A 162 16.92 -6.83 2.78
N ALA A 163 17.71 -5.76 2.94
CA ALA A 163 17.64 -4.58 2.07
C ALA A 163 17.83 -4.92 0.60
N VAL A 164 18.81 -5.77 0.28
CA VAL A 164 18.98 -6.34 -1.07
C VAL A 164 18.08 -7.57 -1.21
N PRO A 165 17.05 -7.53 -2.08
CA PRO A 165 16.16 -8.67 -2.26
C PRO A 165 16.94 -9.92 -2.69
N PRO A 166 16.65 -11.09 -2.10
CA PRO A 166 17.25 -12.34 -2.53
C PRO A 166 16.83 -12.65 -3.98
N LYS A 167 17.74 -13.24 -4.76
CA LYS A 167 17.38 -13.80 -6.07
C LYS A 167 16.67 -15.12 -5.84
N ASN A 168 15.47 -15.27 -6.37
CA ASN A 168 14.80 -16.56 -6.35
C ASN A 168 15.53 -17.52 -7.30
N SER A 169 16.21 -18.51 -6.72
CA SER A 169 16.94 -19.52 -7.48
C SER A 169 15.99 -20.66 -7.88
N SER A 170 15.67 -20.68 -9.18
CA SER A 170 14.99 -21.75 -9.94
C SER A 170 13.45 -21.67 -10.00
N PRO A 171 12.85 -21.81 -11.20
CA PRO A 171 11.43 -22.11 -11.34
C PRO A 171 11.09 -23.41 -10.62
N LEU A 172 9.94 -23.46 -9.94
CA LEU A 172 9.34 -24.75 -9.55
C LEU A 172 9.15 -25.60 -10.82
N GLU A 173 9.45 -26.90 -10.76
CA GLU A 173 9.08 -27.85 -11.81
C GLU A 173 7.59 -27.74 -12.13
N ASP A 174 7.21 -27.94 -13.41
CA ASP A 174 5.83 -27.86 -13.91
C ASP A 174 4.94 -28.96 -13.32
N GLY A 175 4.62 -28.83 -12.03
CA GLY A 175 3.54 -29.53 -11.38
C GLY A 175 2.20 -28.85 -11.70
N PRO A 176 1.09 -29.61 -11.73
CA PRO A 176 -0.24 -29.02 -11.82
C PRO A 176 -0.41 -28.02 -10.68
N ALA A 177 -0.92 -26.82 -10.99
CA ALA A 177 -1.40 -25.94 -9.96
C ALA A 177 -2.46 -26.71 -9.16
N PRO A 178 -2.41 -26.75 -7.81
CA PRO A 178 -3.44 -27.45 -7.06
C PRO A 178 -4.79 -26.90 -7.48
N GLU A 179 -5.71 -27.77 -7.90
CA GLU A 179 -7.12 -27.43 -8.00
C GLU A 179 -7.53 -26.93 -6.62
N SER A 180 -7.66 -25.62 -6.47
CA SER A 180 -8.10 -25.05 -5.21
C SER A 180 -9.59 -25.35 -5.10
N GLU A 181 -9.93 -26.46 -4.46
CA GLU A 181 -11.23 -26.63 -3.83
C GLU A 181 -11.42 -25.49 -2.82
N GLY A 182 -11.97 -24.36 -3.27
CA GLY A 182 -12.66 -23.33 -2.50
C GLY A 182 -11.99 -22.68 -1.28
N LYS A 183 -10.74 -22.99 -0.90
CA LYS A 183 -10.19 -22.62 0.43
C LYS A 183 -8.85 -21.90 0.51
N ALA A 184 -8.19 -21.56 -0.59
CA ALA A 184 -6.95 -20.78 -0.51
C ALA A 184 -7.05 -19.55 -1.41
N LEU A 185 -7.48 -18.42 -0.87
CA LEU A 185 -7.16 -17.11 -1.43
C LEU A 185 -6.22 -16.42 -0.44
N VAL A 186 -5.23 -15.66 -0.93
CA VAL A 186 -4.31 -14.88 -0.05
C VAL A 186 -5.08 -13.74 0.64
N SER A 187 -6.10 -13.24 -0.05
CA SER A 187 -7.13 -12.34 0.47
C SER A 187 -8.52 -12.86 0.11
N ALA A 188 -9.50 -12.75 1.02
CA ALA A 188 -10.90 -12.95 0.65
C ALA A 188 -11.31 -12.01 -0.50
N TRP A 189 -12.35 -12.35 -1.26
CA TRP A 189 -12.94 -11.42 -2.22
C TRP A 189 -13.41 -10.16 -1.50
N HIS A 190 -12.92 -9.01 -1.93
CA HIS A 190 -13.22 -7.74 -1.28
C HIS A 190 -13.14 -6.57 -2.26
N ASN A 191 -13.63 -5.43 -1.80
CA ASN A 191 -13.30 -4.13 -2.33
C ASN A 191 -12.37 -3.46 -1.31
N ASP A 192 -11.42 -2.68 -1.79
CA ASP A 192 -10.54 -1.94 -0.90
C ASP A 192 -11.32 -0.89 -0.10
N SER A 193 -10.72 -0.51 1.03
CA SER A 193 -11.23 0.58 1.86
C SER A 193 -11.23 1.91 1.13
N TYR A 194 -10.35 2.11 0.15
CA TYR A 194 -10.13 3.43 -0.46
C TYR A 194 -10.36 3.42 -1.97
N PRO A 195 -10.69 4.58 -2.58
CA PRO A 195 -11.02 4.65 -3.99
C PRO A 195 -9.92 4.12 -4.91
N TRP A 196 -8.66 4.40 -4.57
CA TRP A 196 -7.50 4.05 -5.36
C TRP A 196 -6.42 3.40 -4.51
N VAL A 197 -5.71 2.45 -5.10
CA VAL A 197 -4.51 1.86 -4.54
C VAL A 197 -3.39 1.81 -5.57
N CYS A 198 -2.17 2.05 -5.12
CA CYS A 198 -0.94 1.71 -5.83
C CYS A 198 -0.35 0.47 -5.16
N VAL A 199 -0.31 -0.65 -5.89
CA VAL A 199 0.30 -1.90 -5.41
C VAL A 199 1.69 -2.03 -6.02
N LEU A 200 2.73 -1.73 -5.24
CA LEU A 200 4.14 -1.86 -5.60
C LEU A 200 4.69 -3.20 -5.10
N MET A 201 5.49 -3.88 -5.91
CA MET A 201 6.15 -5.13 -5.50
C MET A 201 7.60 -4.89 -5.09
N LEU A 202 7.99 -5.41 -3.93
CA LEU A 202 9.33 -5.24 -3.35
C LEU A 202 10.18 -6.52 -3.38
N SER A 203 9.60 -7.63 -3.81
CA SER A 203 10.28 -8.91 -4.00
C SER A 203 10.21 -9.32 -5.47
N ASP A 204 11.18 -10.10 -5.91
CA ASP A 204 11.17 -10.68 -7.25
C ASP A 204 10.16 -11.83 -7.32
N PRO A 205 9.11 -11.78 -8.17
CA PRO A 205 8.20 -12.90 -8.35
C PRO A 205 8.79 -14.04 -9.21
N VAL A 206 10.02 -13.91 -9.75
CA VAL A 206 10.68 -14.98 -10.50
C VAL A 206 10.69 -16.27 -9.68
N GLY A 207 10.32 -17.39 -10.30
CA GLY A 207 10.21 -18.68 -9.60
C GLY A 207 8.95 -18.84 -8.74
N MET A 208 8.08 -17.83 -8.69
CA MET A 208 6.75 -17.94 -8.11
C MET A 208 5.70 -18.23 -9.20
N LYS A 209 4.79 -19.19 -8.95
CA LYS A 209 3.64 -19.51 -9.79
C LYS A 209 2.36 -19.06 -9.10
N GLY A 210 1.54 -18.28 -9.79
CA GLY A 210 0.31 -17.70 -9.24
C GLY A 210 0.52 -16.26 -8.73
N GLY A 211 -0.26 -15.85 -7.74
CA GLY A 211 -0.19 -14.51 -7.17
C GLY A 211 -0.85 -13.41 -8.01
N GLU A 212 -1.58 -13.79 -9.07
CA GLU A 212 -2.38 -12.87 -9.87
C GLU A 212 -3.47 -12.21 -9.04
N THR A 213 -3.86 -11.00 -9.45
CA THR A 213 -5.06 -10.37 -8.94
C THR A 213 -6.24 -10.82 -9.78
N ALA A 214 -7.16 -11.57 -9.17
CA ALA A 214 -8.43 -11.96 -9.77
C ALA A 214 -9.43 -10.81 -9.60
N LEU A 215 -10.05 -10.38 -10.69
CA LEU A 215 -11.06 -9.33 -10.75
C LEU A 215 -12.39 -9.95 -11.17
N ARG A 216 -13.48 -9.54 -10.53
CA ARG A 216 -14.84 -9.94 -10.93
C ARG A 216 -15.41 -8.91 -11.90
N THR A 217 -15.75 -9.35 -13.10
CA THR A 217 -16.36 -8.54 -14.16
C THR A 217 -17.88 -8.41 -13.96
N GLY A 218 -18.53 -7.57 -14.77
CA GLY A 218 -19.98 -7.34 -14.71
C GLY A 218 -20.83 -8.57 -15.04
N ASP A 219 -20.29 -9.51 -15.84
CA ASP A 219 -20.92 -10.80 -16.14
C ASP A 219 -20.58 -11.90 -15.10
N GLN A 220 -19.93 -11.53 -14.00
CA GLN A 220 -19.44 -12.41 -12.92
C GLN A 220 -18.32 -13.37 -13.32
N SER A 221 -17.77 -13.25 -14.54
CA SER A 221 -16.55 -13.97 -14.90
C SER A 221 -15.34 -13.42 -14.14
N ILE A 222 -14.23 -14.16 -14.18
CA ILE A 222 -13.00 -13.81 -13.47
C ILE A 222 -11.93 -13.45 -14.50
N MET A 223 -11.49 -12.20 -14.47
CA MET A 223 -10.31 -11.75 -15.19
C MET A 223 -9.10 -11.81 -14.26
N LYS A 224 -7.96 -12.31 -14.73
CA LYS A 224 -6.72 -12.37 -13.94
C LYS A 224 -5.70 -11.38 -14.48
N VAL A 225 -5.18 -10.53 -13.61
CA VAL A 225 -4.12 -9.57 -13.94
C VAL A 225 -2.81 -10.07 -13.35
N LYS A 226 -1.76 -10.08 -14.19
CA LYS A 226 -0.43 -10.57 -13.80
C LYS A 226 0.12 -9.73 -12.63
N PRO A 227 0.80 -10.37 -11.66
CA PRO A 227 1.45 -9.64 -10.58
C PRO A 227 2.57 -8.73 -11.13
N PRO A 228 2.83 -7.57 -10.48
CA PRO A 228 3.98 -6.74 -10.84
C PRO A 228 5.31 -7.45 -10.54
N GLY A 229 6.33 -7.16 -11.33
CA GLY A 229 7.71 -7.47 -10.99
C GLY A 229 8.24 -6.57 -9.87
N MET A 230 9.38 -6.93 -9.27
CA MET A 230 10.05 -6.07 -8.30
C MET A 230 10.30 -4.65 -8.85
N GLY A 231 9.90 -3.62 -8.10
CA GLY A 231 9.99 -2.21 -8.51
C GLY A 231 8.86 -1.75 -9.44
N TYR A 232 7.99 -2.67 -9.89
CA TYR A 232 6.82 -2.37 -10.69
C TYR A 232 5.59 -2.19 -9.80
N ALA A 233 4.69 -1.34 -10.26
CA ALA A 233 3.43 -1.04 -9.61
C ALA A 233 2.23 -1.31 -10.52
N VAL A 234 1.07 -1.44 -9.91
CA VAL A 234 -0.25 -1.39 -10.57
C VAL A 234 -1.08 -0.34 -9.87
N MET A 235 -1.76 0.51 -10.66
CA MET A 235 -2.80 1.41 -10.16
C MET A 235 -4.16 0.74 -10.36
N MET A 236 -5.00 0.78 -9.34
CA MET A 236 -6.33 0.15 -9.37
C MET A 236 -7.35 0.98 -8.61
N GLN A 237 -8.56 1.07 -9.15
CA GLN A 237 -9.74 1.54 -8.41
C GLN A 237 -10.27 0.46 -7.46
N GLY A 238 -9.46 0.07 -6.47
CA GLY A 238 -9.72 -1.07 -5.60
C GLY A 238 -11.02 -0.98 -4.80
N GLY A 239 -11.46 0.23 -4.44
CA GLY A 239 -12.75 0.44 -3.78
C GLY A 239 -13.96 0.14 -4.68
N SER A 240 -13.78 0.18 -5.99
CA SER A 240 -14.84 -0.03 -6.99
C SER A 240 -14.83 -1.42 -7.63
N ILE A 241 -13.75 -2.19 -7.47
CA ILE A 241 -13.56 -3.48 -8.13
C ILE A 241 -13.52 -4.59 -7.08
N ASN A 242 -14.41 -5.58 -7.19
CA ASN A 242 -14.34 -6.75 -6.33
C ASN A 242 -13.21 -7.67 -6.81
N HIS A 243 -12.23 -7.89 -5.94
CA HIS A 243 -11.00 -8.58 -6.32
C HIS A 243 -10.45 -9.47 -5.20
N ALA A 244 -9.52 -10.35 -5.57
CA ALA A 244 -8.78 -11.20 -4.66
C ALA A 244 -7.36 -11.48 -5.18
N ALA A 245 -6.37 -11.47 -4.28
CA ALA A 245 -5.04 -12.00 -4.57
C ALA A 245 -5.09 -13.54 -4.52
N LEU A 246 -4.73 -14.17 -5.65
CA LEU A 246 -4.63 -15.62 -5.74
C LEU A 246 -3.39 -16.14 -4.99
N PRO A 247 -3.40 -17.40 -4.50
CA PRO A 247 -2.22 -18.04 -3.93
C PRO A 247 -1.04 -17.98 -4.87
N CYS A 248 0.12 -17.81 -4.27
CA CYS A 248 1.39 -17.87 -4.94
C CYS A 248 2.19 -19.04 -4.37
N LEU A 249 2.61 -19.97 -5.22
CA LEU A 249 3.54 -21.05 -4.88
C LEU A 249 4.95 -20.58 -5.21
N GLY A 250 5.88 -20.73 -4.28
CA GLY A 250 7.28 -20.32 -4.47
C GLY A 250 8.08 -20.57 -3.20
N SER A 251 9.39 -20.75 -3.36
CA SER A 251 10.32 -20.86 -2.24
C SER A 251 10.72 -19.50 -1.66
N GLY A 252 10.62 -18.43 -2.46
CA GLY A 252 11.03 -17.08 -2.10
C GLY A 252 10.03 -16.27 -1.28
N GLU A 253 10.46 -15.08 -0.87
CA GLU A 253 9.61 -14.10 -0.21
C GLU A 253 8.61 -13.44 -1.19
N ARG A 254 7.45 -13.02 -0.69
CA ARG A 254 6.49 -12.18 -1.42
C ARG A 254 6.15 -10.95 -0.60
N ILE A 255 6.56 -9.79 -1.08
CA ILE A 255 6.38 -8.53 -0.37
C ILE A 255 5.67 -7.54 -1.29
N SER A 256 4.41 -7.22 -0.95
CA SER A 256 3.67 -6.14 -1.58
C SER A 256 3.62 -4.91 -0.67
N PHE A 257 3.63 -3.75 -1.29
CA PHE A 257 3.58 -2.44 -0.66
C PHE A 257 2.40 -1.68 -1.24
N VAL A 258 1.40 -1.38 -0.42
CA VAL A 258 0.12 -0.82 -0.87
C VAL A 258 -0.07 0.57 -0.29
N THR A 259 -0.12 1.58 -1.16
CA THR A 259 -0.45 2.96 -0.77
C THR A 259 -1.82 3.34 -1.29
N SER A 260 -2.62 3.94 -0.41
CA SER A 260 -4.01 4.31 -0.71
C SER A 260 -4.14 5.78 -1.08
N PHE A 261 -4.96 6.04 -2.09
CA PHE A 261 -5.20 7.37 -2.66
C PHE A 261 -6.69 7.68 -2.73
N ARG A 262 -6.98 8.97 -2.81
CA ARG A 262 -8.29 9.51 -3.20
C ARG A 262 -8.12 10.53 -4.33
N PRO A 263 -9.20 10.84 -5.07
CA PRO A 263 -9.18 11.98 -5.97
C PRO A 263 -8.83 13.26 -5.21
N ARG A 264 -7.99 14.09 -5.83
CA ARG A 264 -7.59 15.38 -5.30
C ARG A 264 -8.69 16.42 -5.39
N ASP A 265 -9.55 16.31 -6.41
CA ASP A 265 -10.73 17.17 -6.52
C ASP A 265 -11.72 16.84 -5.40
N PRO A 266 -11.97 17.77 -4.46
CA PRO A 266 -12.85 17.52 -3.33
C PRO A 266 -14.32 17.35 -3.76
N THR A 267 -14.70 17.74 -4.98
CA THR A 267 -16.06 17.60 -5.50
C THR A 267 -16.37 16.22 -6.04
N LEU A 268 -15.34 15.41 -6.35
CA LEU A 268 -15.54 14.03 -6.75
C LEU A 268 -16.01 13.17 -5.58
N LEU A 269 -16.70 12.08 -5.90
CA LEU A 269 -17.21 11.16 -4.90
C LEU A 269 -16.03 10.46 -4.19
N ASP A 270 -16.02 10.59 -2.87
CA ASP A 270 -15.09 9.89 -1.99
C ASP A 270 -15.78 8.64 -1.45
N SER A 271 -15.48 7.49 -2.05
CA SER A 271 -16.01 6.18 -1.67
C SER A 271 -15.22 5.50 -0.56
N SER A 272 -14.39 6.24 0.18
CA SER A 272 -13.58 5.67 1.27
C SER A 272 -14.45 5.07 2.38
N SER A 273 -14.00 3.97 2.93
CA SER A 273 -14.59 3.24 4.05
C SER A 273 -13.49 2.74 4.98
N LEU A 274 -13.74 2.69 6.28
CA LEU A 274 -12.83 2.12 7.27
C LEU A 274 -13.10 0.64 7.56
N ARG A 275 -14.11 0.04 6.92
CA ARG A 275 -14.61 -1.30 7.28
C ARG A 275 -13.53 -2.38 7.35
N THR A 276 -12.62 -2.45 6.38
CA THR A 276 -11.62 -3.54 6.30
C THR A 276 -10.33 -3.19 7.04
N VAL A 277 -9.99 -1.91 7.14
CA VAL A 277 -8.76 -1.44 7.83
C VAL A 277 -8.94 -1.27 9.34
N ARG A 278 -10.15 -0.94 9.81
CA ARG A 278 -10.42 -0.70 11.24
C ARG A 278 -9.98 -1.85 12.15
N PRO A 279 -10.30 -3.13 11.86
CA PRO A 279 -9.95 -4.24 12.76
C PRO A 279 -8.44 -4.50 12.87
N ILE A 280 -7.63 -3.87 12.01
CA ILE A 280 -6.18 -4.13 11.89
C ILE A 280 -5.37 -2.85 12.15
N SER A 281 -5.99 -1.84 12.76
CA SER A 281 -5.44 -0.51 13.01
C SER A 281 -5.31 -0.13 14.46
N ASP A 282 -4.34 0.73 14.72
CA ASP A 282 -4.41 1.71 15.80
C ASP A 282 -5.56 2.68 15.48
N LEU A 283 -6.62 2.61 16.29
CA LEU A 283 -7.83 3.38 16.06
C LEU A 283 -7.65 4.86 16.37
N ASP A 284 -6.76 5.21 17.30
CA ASP A 284 -6.55 6.61 17.68
C ASP A 284 -5.91 7.35 16.51
N GLU A 285 -4.87 6.76 15.92
CA GLU A 285 -4.21 7.33 14.74
C GLU A 285 -5.08 7.28 13.49
N LEU A 286 -5.78 6.17 13.25
CA LEU A 286 -6.67 6.03 12.11
C LEU A 286 -7.80 7.08 12.17
N TYR A 287 -8.46 7.22 13.31
CA TYR A 287 -9.61 8.13 13.46
C TYR A 287 -9.17 9.60 13.45
N ARG A 288 -8.06 9.93 14.10
CA ARG A 288 -7.49 11.29 14.06
C ARG A 288 -7.24 11.73 12.62
N GLN A 289 -6.56 10.89 11.82
CA GLN A 289 -6.23 11.23 10.43
C GLN A 289 -7.47 11.17 9.53
N TRP A 290 -8.34 10.18 9.71
CA TRP A 290 -9.62 10.07 9.01
C TRP A 290 -10.48 11.33 9.18
N THR A 291 -10.75 11.71 10.43
CA THR A 291 -11.58 12.90 10.69
C THR A 291 -10.90 14.17 10.16
N SER A 292 -9.58 14.30 10.30
CA SER A 292 -8.84 15.46 9.81
C SER A 292 -9.03 15.68 8.31
N TYR A 293 -8.77 14.67 7.47
CA TYR A 293 -8.86 14.88 6.02
C TYR A 293 -10.32 15.11 5.57
N ARG A 294 -11.30 14.47 6.22
CA ARG A 294 -12.72 14.67 5.90
C ARG A 294 -13.13 16.12 6.18
N LEU A 295 -12.65 16.71 7.27
CA LEU A 295 -12.86 18.13 7.57
C LEU A 295 -12.16 19.05 6.56
N ASP A 296 -10.94 18.70 6.11
CA ASP A 296 -10.26 19.43 5.05
C ASP A 296 -11.05 19.42 3.74
N VAL A 297 -11.65 18.28 3.37
CA VAL A 297 -12.53 18.19 2.20
C VAL A 297 -13.74 19.11 2.35
N VAL A 298 -14.40 19.13 3.51
CA VAL A 298 -15.53 20.05 3.77
C VAL A 298 -15.09 21.51 3.67
N SER A 299 -13.93 21.86 4.22
CA SER A 299 -13.35 23.20 4.12
C SER A 299 -13.14 23.62 2.65
N GLN A 300 -12.56 22.73 1.83
CA GLN A 300 -12.36 22.98 0.41
C GLN A 300 -13.68 23.11 -0.36
N ARG A 301 -14.65 22.24 -0.09
CA ARG A 301 -16.00 22.31 -0.69
C ARG A 301 -16.72 23.60 -0.32
N ALA A 302 -16.63 24.03 0.93
CA ALA A 302 -17.22 25.30 1.38
C ALA A 302 -16.56 26.50 0.68
N ALA A 303 -15.23 26.48 0.52
CA ALA A 303 -14.51 27.52 -0.21
C ALA A 303 -14.93 27.58 -1.69
N LEU A 304 -15.14 26.43 -2.34
CA LEU A 304 -15.65 26.35 -3.71
C LEU A 304 -17.08 26.87 -3.82
N LYS A 305 -17.97 26.47 -2.91
CA LYS A 305 -19.37 26.94 -2.89
C LYS A 305 -19.47 28.44 -2.65
N LYS A 306 -18.61 29.00 -1.78
CA LYS A 306 -18.51 30.45 -1.58
C LYS A 306 -18.12 31.17 -2.88
N LYS A 307 -17.07 30.70 -3.57
CA LYS A 307 -16.66 31.26 -4.87
C LYS A 307 -17.78 31.20 -5.91
N GLU A 308 -18.60 30.15 -5.89
CA GLU A 308 -19.76 30.03 -6.75
C GLU A 308 -20.86 31.06 -6.40
N LEU A 309 -21.12 31.28 -5.12
CA LEU A 309 -22.07 32.29 -4.62
C LEU A 309 -21.64 33.74 -4.94
N ASP A 310 -20.34 34.01 -4.95
CA ASP A 310 -19.81 35.34 -5.28
C ASP A 310 -20.07 35.74 -6.75
N ARG A 311 -20.42 34.76 -7.62
CA ARG A 311 -20.86 35.04 -9.00
C ARG A 311 -22.28 35.61 -8.99
N ARG A 312 -22.39 36.88 -9.36
CA ARG A 312 -23.68 37.57 -9.49
C ARG A 312 -24.54 36.97 -10.61
N GLY A 313 -25.85 37.17 -10.52
CA GLY A 313 -26.80 36.84 -11.61
C GLY A 313 -27.80 35.72 -11.29
N ARG A 314 -27.77 35.15 -10.08
CA ARG A 314 -28.78 34.19 -9.61
C ARG A 314 -29.88 34.89 -8.80
N SER A 315 -31.10 34.42 -8.97
CA SER A 315 -32.27 34.81 -8.17
C SER A 315 -32.15 34.26 -6.75
N ALA A 316 -32.97 34.81 -5.84
CA ALA A 316 -33.04 34.33 -4.46
C ALA A 316 -33.43 32.85 -4.36
N ASP A 317 -34.37 32.40 -5.20
CA ASP A 317 -34.84 31.01 -5.21
C ASP A 317 -33.75 30.05 -5.72
N GLU A 318 -33.01 30.41 -6.77
CA GLU A 318 -31.89 29.62 -7.27
C GLU A 318 -30.77 29.50 -6.22
N ILE A 319 -30.46 30.60 -5.51
CA ILE A 319 -29.48 30.59 -4.43
C ILE A 319 -29.95 29.66 -3.31
N ARG A 320 -31.21 29.77 -2.89
CA ARG A 320 -31.79 28.93 -1.83
C ARG A 320 -31.72 27.44 -2.20
N GLN A 321 -32.14 27.07 -3.41
CA GLN A 321 -32.13 25.68 -3.87
C GLN A 321 -30.70 25.13 -3.92
N MET A 322 -29.77 25.87 -4.53
CA MET A 322 -28.38 25.44 -4.62
C MET A 322 -27.72 25.27 -3.25
N VAL A 323 -27.96 26.18 -2.31
CA VAL A 323 -27.41 26.06 -0.94
C VAL A 323 -28.05 24.88 -0.22
N ASN A 324 -29.36 24.67 -0.36
CA ASN A 324 -30.04 23.51 0.22
C ASN A 324 -29.41 22.19 -0.24
N ASP A 325 -29.21 22.02 -1.54
CA ASP A 325 -28.68 20.78 -2.11
C ASP A 325 -27.23 20.53 -1.65
N TRP A 326 -26.40 21.58 -1.66
CA TRP A 326 -25.03 21.49 -1.15
C TRP A 326 -24.97 21.14 0.34
N VAL A 327 -25.87 21.69 1.16
CA VAL A 327 -25.95 21.37 2.60
C VAL A 327 -26.34 19.91 2.80
N GLN A 328 -27.32 19.38 2.05
CA GLN A 328 -27.70 17.97 2.15
C GLN A 328 -26.52 17.04 1.84
N GLU A 329 -25.78 17.32 0.75
CA GLU A 329 -24.57 16.56 0.42
C GLU A 329 -23.51 16.61 1.53
N GLN A 330 -23.31 17.76 2.18
CA GLN A 330 -22.34 17.87 3.27
C GLN A 330 -22.81 17.15 4.54
N VAL A 331 -24.11 17.19 4.84
CA VAL A 331 -24.71 16.44 5.95
C VAL A 331 -24.49 14.95 5.75
N GLU A 332 -24.78 14.41 4.57
CA GLU A 332 -24.55 13.00 4.25
C GLU A 332 -23.07 12.63 4.38
N TYR A 333 -22.17 13.48 3.87
CA TYR A 333 -20.72 13.27 3.97
C TYR A 333 -20.21 13.23 5.42
N LEU A 334 -20.70 14.14 6.27
CA LEU A 334 -20.34 14.19 7.69
C LEU A 334 -20.96 13.04 8.49
N GLN A 335 -22.21 12.66 8.21
CA GLN A 335 -22.84 11.49 8.80
C GLN A 335 -22.07 10.20 8.46
N ASN A 336 -21.66 10.04 7.20
CA ASN A 336 -20.84 8.90 6.79
C ASN A 336 -19.47 8.90 7.48
N THR A 337 -18.88 10.08 7.70
CA THR A 337 -17.59 10.21 8.41
C THR A 337 -17.65 9.57 9.80
N VAL A 338 -18.72 9.82 10.55
CA VAL A 338 -18.92 9.24 11.88
C VAL A 338 -19.31 7.76 11.79
N LYS A 339 -20.17 7.40 10.83
CA LYS A 339 -20.61 6.02 10.62
C LYS A 339 -19.45 5.04 10.40
N GLU A 340 -18.43 5.44 9.65
CA GLU A 340 -17.25 4.59 9.41
C GLU A 340 -16.42 4.32 10.69
N MET A 341 -16.57 5.17 11.72
CA MET A 341 -15.88 5.04 13.01
C MET A 341 -16.66 4.20 14.05
N MET A 342 -17.86 3.72 13.72
CA MET A 342 -18.75 2.92 14.59
C MET A 342 -18.73 1.44 14.24
#